data_AF-A0A0B5AXD4-F1
#
_entry.id   AF-A0A0B5AXD4-F1
#
_cell.length_a   1.000
_cell.length_b   1.000
_cell.length_c   1.000
_cell.angle_alpha   90.00
_cell.angle_beta   90.00
_cell.angle_gamma   90.00
#
_symmetry.space_group_name_H-M   'P 1'
#
loop_
_entity.id
_entity.type
_entity.pdbx_description
1 polymer ?
#
loop_
_entity_poly.entity_id
_entity_poly.type
_entity_poly.pdbx_seq_one_letter_code
_entity_poly.pdbx_strand_id
1 'polypeptide(L)'
;MNKQKKYEMIEENNVGVGKFRIRALRDIPKYGVKKGDMGGLIDSELNLPHDTDGWVSYDSRVLHSARVVHGYVCEESILCDESILHEGMIKHSEVRGNSELFQGTHVEHSLVKNCQFFNSAFIYQSTISGMTCYYRVSLKYVKVKPLTSLYVNADINWHDVKMEIDTGFIELSTKMKNVAIQAEELDVDTVLNIENARLKAETFIKMSRHRKENDYCTEIKGEEASPIQFKGSHLTVEGSKLSGSVTLKGDLSILYSTLSDMASIQMNGTLIDCEVSEMAKVVGKSEKTFTLDNRELSGDSITQLR
;
A
#
# COMPACT_ATOMS: atom_id res chain seq x y z
N MET A 1 4.61 4.61 48.26
CA MET A 1 3.63 5.67 47.92
C MET A 1 2.42 5.00 47.29
N ASN A 2 1.23 5.17 47.86
CA ASN A 2 0.00 4.59 47.32
C ASN A 2 -0.40 5.41 46.07
N LYS A 3 -0.25 4.86 44.86
CA LYS A 3 -0.50 5.57 43.60
C LYS A 3 -2.02 5.79 43.47
N GLN A 4 -2.45 7.03 43.31
CA GLN A 4 -3.88 7.39 43.22
C GLN A 4 -4.50 6.89 41.89
N LYS A 5 -5.66 6.21 41.96
CA LYS A 5 -6.42 5.73 40.77
C LYS A 5 -6.85 6.90 39.87
N LYS A 6 -6.88 6.67 38.55
CA LYS A 6 -7.25 7.70 37.55
C LYS A 6 -8.73 7.69 37.13
N TYR A 7 -9.43 6.56 37.27
CA TYR A 7 -10.86 6.44 37.00
C TYR A 7 -11.50 5.43 37.96
N GLU A 8 -12.83 5.40 38.02
CA GLU A 8 -13.61 4.33 38.62
C GLU A 8 -14.45 3.60 37.56
N MET A 9 -14.83 2.35 37.83
CA MET A 9 -15.66 1.52 36.96
C MET A 9 -17.10 1.50 37.48
N ILE A 10 -18.06 1.84 36.62
CA ILE A 10 -19.50 1.80 36.91
C ILE A 10 -20.10 0.69 36.06
N GLU A 11 -20.71 -0.29 36.69
CA GLU A 11 -21.35 -1.40 35.99
C GLU A 11 -22.51 -0.88 35.14
N GLU A 12 -22.48 -1.21 33.84
CA GLU A 12 -23.49 -0.75 32.90
C GLU A 12 -24.32 -1.94 32.41
N ASN A 13 -25.21 -2.41 33.30
CA ASN A 13 -26.03 -3.62 33.12
C ASN A 13 -26.89 -3.62 31.85
N ASN A 14 -27.22 -2.43 31.32
CA ASN A 14 -28.00 -2.29 30.09
C ASN A 14 -27.16 -2.60 28.82
N VAL A 15 -25.82 -2.70 28.90
CA VAL A 15 -24.91 -2.96 27.77
C VAL A 15 -24.39 -4.40 27.76
N GLY A 16 -24.38 -5.06 28.92
CA GLY A 16 -23.98 -6.46 29.06
C GLY A 16 -23.36 -6.73 30.42
N VAL A 17 -23.43 -7.99 30.85
CA VAL A 17 -22.83 -8.43 32.11
C VAL A 17 -21.31 -8.28 32.03
N GLY A 18 -20.69 -7.68 33.05
CA GLY A 18 -19.24 -7.52 33.13
C GLY A 18 -18.67 -6.41 32.22
N LYS A 19 -19.49 -5.43 31.82
CA LYS A 19 -19.05 -4.22 31.11
C LYS A 19 -19.08 -3.02 32.04
N PHE A 20 -18.02 -2.21 31.98
CA PHE A 20 -17.84 -1.08 32.87
C PHE A 20 -17.63 0.21 32.11
N ARG A 21 -18.38 1.22 32.54
CA ARG A 21 -18.19 2.60 32.16
C ARG A 21 -17.14 3.23 33.06
N ILE A 22 -16.13 3.89 32.48
CA ILE A 22 -15.13 4.60 33.29
C ILE A 22 -15.59 6.03 33.62
N ARG A 23 -15.29 6.53 34.82
CA ARG A 23 -15.45 7.94 35.21
C ARG A 23 -14.15 8.48 35.80
N ALA A 24 -13.67 9.62 35.31
CA ALA A 24 -12.38 10.19 35.69
C ALA A 24 -12.35 10.63 37.18
N LEU A 25 -11.30 10.24 37.91
CA LEU A 25 -11.11 10.60 39.33
C LEU A 25 -10.14 11.78 39.54
N ARG A 26 -9.44 12.19 38.48
CA ARG A 26 -8.52 13.34 38.42
C ARG A 26 -8.45 13.86 36.97
N ASP A 27 -7.94 15.07 36.78
CA ASP A 27 -7.74 15.65 35.46
C ASP A 27 -6.65 14.88 34.67
N ILE A 28 -6.83 14.76 33.35
CA ILE A 28 -5.83 14.22 32.41
C ILE A 28 -5.67 15.25 31.27
N PRO A 29 -4.85 16.30 31.49
CA PRO A 29 -4.74 17.43 30.54
C PRO A 29 -4.29 17.02 29.14
N LYS A 30 -3.51 15.92 29.01
CA LYS A 30 -3.01 15.39 27.71
C LYS A 30 -4.13 15.15 26.70
N TYR A 31 -5.31 14.72 27.17
CA TYR A 31 -6.48 14.41 26.33
C TYR A 31 -7.65 15.36 26.57
N GLY A 32 -7.42 16.46 27.30
CA GLY A 32 -8.46 17.44 27.64
C GLY A 32 -9.51 16.93 28.61
N VAL A 33 -9.23 15.86 29.38
CA VAL A 33 -10.19 15.23 30.30
C VAL A 33 -10.12 15.89 31.68
N LYS A 34 -11.29 16.14 32.27
CA LYS A 34 -11.44 16.69 33.61
C LYS A 34 -11.96 15.64 34.59
N LYS A 35 -11.69 15.84 35.87
CA LYS A 35 -12.25 15.01 36.95
C LYS A 35 -13.79 15.02 36.90
N GLY A 36 -14.38 13.84 36.99
CA GLY A 36 -15.82 13.62 36.90
C GLY A 36 -16.32 13.30 35.49
N ASP A 37 -15.50 13.52 34.46
CA ASP A 37 -15.87 13.21 33.08
C ASP A 37 -16.09 11.70 32.91
N MET A 38 -17.16 11.37 32.19
CA MET A 38 -17.45 10.00 31.79
C MET A 38 -16.58 9.62 30.59
N GLY A 39 -15.99 8.42 30.61
CA GLY A 39 -15.17 7.85 29.55
C GLY A 39 -15.75 6.56 28.97
N GLY A 40 -14.96 5.84 28.18
CA GLY A 40 -15.40 4.70 27.39
C GLY A 40 -15.77 3.44 28.17
N LEU A 41 -16.08 2.38 27.43
CA LEU A 41 -16.35 1.05 27.98
C LEU A 41 -15.09 0.20 28.02
N ILE A 42 -14.91 -0.50 29.14
CA ILE A 42 -13.88 -1.52 29.32
C ILE A 42 -14.46 -2.78 29.97
N ASP A 43 -13.82 -3.92 29.74
CA ASP A 43 -14.21 -5.19 30.38
C ASP A 43 -13.59 -5.33 31.77
N SER A 44 -12.42 -4.74 31.98
CA SER A 44 -11.70 -4.78 33.25
C SER A 44 -10.65 -3.67 33.34
N GLU A 45 -10.11 -3.44 34.55
CA GLU A 45 -8.98 -2.52 34.75
C GLU A 45 -7.74 -2.90 33.92
N LEU A 46 -7.64 -4.14 33.42
CA LEU A 46 -6.55 -4.57 32.54
C LEU A 46 -6.59 -3.86 31.18
N ASN A 47 -7.79 -3.52 30.68
CA ASN A 47 -7.96 -2.82 29.41
C ASN A 47 -7.46 -1.37 29.47
N LEU A 48 -7.46 -0.75 30.65
CA LEU A 48 -7.00 0.62 30.85
C LEU A 48 -6.27 0.74 32.20
N PRO A 49 -4.98 0.44 32.31
CA PRO A 49 -4.28 0.43 33.60
C PRO A 49 -4.29 1.79 34.32
N HIS A 50 -4.43 1.80 35.64
CA HIS A 50 -4.57 3.04 36.42
C HIS A 50 -3.27 3.85 36.56
N ASP A 51 -2.14 3.20 36.42
CA ASP A 51 -0.82 3.75 36.65
C ASP A 51 -0.24 4.49 35.42
N THR A 52 -1.02 4.58 34.32
CA THR A 52 -0.70 5.22 33.03
C THR A 52 -1.60 6.43 32.73
N ASP A 53 -1.31 7.20 31.66
CA ASP A 53 -2.09 8.38 31.24
C ASP A 53 -3.12 8.11 30.14
N GLY A 54 -3.15 6.90 29.56
CA GLY A 54 -4.06 6.54 28.47
C GLY A 54 -5.52 6.76 28.82
N TRP A 55 -6.31 7.06 27.80
CA TRP A 55 -7.73 7.35 27.95
C TRP A 55 -8.54 6.72 26.84
N VAL A 56 -9.79 6.43 27.18
CA VAL A 56 -10.81 5.97 26.26
C VAL A 56 -11.94 6.98 26.37
N SER A 57 -12.20 7.74 25.30
CA SER A 57 -13.28 8.73 25.33
C SER A 57 -14.63 8.05 25.53
N TYR A 58 -15.63 8.81 25.99
CA TYR A 58 -16.96 8.29 26.38
C TYR A 58 -17.59 7.30 25.40
N ASP A 59 -17.34 7.52 24.13
CA ASP A 59 -17.87 6.78 23.00
C ASP A 59 -17.03 5.55 22.58
N SER A 60 -15.79 5.43 23.04
CA SER A 60 -14.81 4.42 22.60
C SER A 60 -14.77 3.18 23.49
N ARG A 61 -14.20 2.06 22.98
CA ARG A 61 -14.25 0.77 23.68
C ARG A 61 -12.93 0.01 23.62
N VAL A 62 -12.58 -0.62 24.73
CA VAL A 62 -11.41 -1.50 24.83
C VAL A 62 -11.83 -2.79 25.52
N LEU A 63 -11.92 -3.86 24.75
CA LEU A 63 -12.67 -5.06 25.12
C LEU A 63 -11.78 -6.31 24.96
N HIS A 64 -12.20 -7.45 25.53
CA HIS A 64 -11.40 -8.68 25.56
C HIS A 64 -10.03 -8.46 26.23
N SER A 65 -8.95 -9.01 25.67
CA SER A 65 -7.57 -8.86 26.16
C SER A 65 -6.90 -7.57 25.70
N ALA A 66 -7.63 -6.68 25.01
CA ALA A 66 -7.04 -5.49 24.44
C ALA A 66 -6.69 -4.44 25.49
N ARG A 67 -5.68 -3.60 25.24
CA ARG A 67 -5.16 -2.69 26.27
C ARG A 67 -4.77 -1.32 25.72
N VAL A 68 -5.19 -0.28 26.43
CA VAL A 68 -4.78 1.12 26.17
C VAL A 68 -3.88 1.57 27.30
N VAL A 69 -2.61 1.80 27.01
CA VAL A 69 -1.60 2.11 28.03
C VAL A 69 -1.46 3.62 28.16
N HIS A 70 -0.81 4.26 27.20
CA HIS A 70 -0.60 5.70 27.07
C HIS A 70 -1.33 6.28 25.85
N GLY A 71 -2.17 5.48 25.19
CA GLY A 71 -2.89 5.87 23.99
C GLY A 71 -4.17 6.63 24.25
N TYR A 72 -4.67 7.23 23.19
CA TYR A 72 -6.00 7.77 23.13
C TYR A 72 -6.79 6.96 22.11
N VAL A 73 -7.62 6.06 22.61
CA VAL A 73 -8.68 5.46 21.80
C VAL A 73 -9.82 6.44 21.89
N CYS A 74 -10.00 7.17 20.81
CA CYS A 74 -10.94 8.26 20.81
C CYS A 74 -11.78 8.31 19.56
N GLU A 75 -12.86 9.10 19.66
CA GLU A 75 -13.76 9.36 18.54
C GLU A 75 -14.27 8.02 17.97
N GLU A 76 -14.96 7.27 18.86
CA GLU A 76 -15.61 5.98 18.59
C GLU A 76 -14.68 4.80 18.21
N SER A 77 -13.41 4.79 18.66
CA SER A 77 -12.43 3.75 18.29
C SER A 77 -12.54 2.46 19.12
N ILE A 78 -12.12 1.35 18.52
CA ILE A 78 -12.21 0.02 19.13
C ILE A 78 -10.85 -0.67 19.09
N LEU A 79 -10.40 -1.09 20.26
CA LEU A 79 -9.23 -1.96 20.39
C LEU A 79 -9.70 -3.23 21.08
N CYS A 80 -9.60 -4.38 20.40
CA CYS A 80 -10.14 -5.64 20.90
C CYS A 80 -9.28 -6.86 20.54
N ASP A 81 -9.70 -8.04 21.00
CA ASP A 81 -8.91 -9.29 20.94
C ASP A 81 -7.62 -9.17 21.75
N GLU A 82 -6.46 -9.57 21.22
CA GLU A 82 -5.14 -9.36 21.87
C GLU A 82 -4.52 -8.00 21.51
N SER A 83 -5.31 -7.10 20.93
CA SER A 83 -4.77 -5.87 20.35
C SER A 83 -4.39 -4.83 21.39
N ILE A 84 -3.25 -4.15 21.19
CA ILE A 84 -2.74 -3.19 22.17
C ILE A 84 -2.50 -1.83 21.52
N LEU A 85 -3.08 -0.77 22.07
CA LEU A 85 -2.75 0.61 21.78
C LEU A 85 -1.84 1.12 22.88
N HIS A 86 -0.53 1.11 22.63
CA HIS A 86 0.41 1.58 23.63
C HIS A 86 0.41 3.10 23.75
N GLU A 87 0.39 3.83 22.64
CA GLU A 87 0.40 5.29 22.67
C GLU A 87 -0.22 5.91 21.42
N GLY A 88 -0.64 7.16 21.57
CA GLY A 88 -1.30 8.00 20.60
C GLY A 88 -2.56 7.44 20.05
N MET A 89 -2.84 7.75 18.80
CA MET A 89 -4.17 8.16 18.50
C MET A 89 -4.82 7.17 17.54
N ILE A 90 -5.50 6.17 18.10
CA ILE A 90 -6.54 5.49 17.36
C ILE A 90 -7.72 6.44 17.38
N LYS A 91 -7.81 7.22 16.30
CA LYS A 91 -9.04 7.91 15.94
C LYS A 91 -9.69 7.09 14.87
N HIS A 92 -10.99 6.90 14.99
CA HIS A 92 -11.75 6.19 13.97
C HIS A 92 -11.11 4.87 13.50
N SER A 93 -10.35 4.14 14.35
CA SER A 93 -9.69 2.90 13.91
C SER A 93 -10.00 1.73 14.82
N GLU A 94 -9.92 0.58 14.19
CA GLU A 94 -10.24 -0.69 14.79
C GLU A 94 -9.04 -1.60 14.61
N VAL A 95 -8.46 -2.04 15.73
CA VAL A 95 -7.38 -3.00 15.68
C VAL A 95 -7.66 -4.24 16.50
N ARG A 96 -7.47 -5.35 15.79
CA ARG A 96 -8.06 -6.65 16.05
C ARG A 96 -7.10 -7.79 15.76
N GLY A 97 -7.46 -8.99 16.20
CA GLY A 97 -6.55 -10.12 16.20
C GLY A 97 -5.36 -9.80 17.09
N ASN A 98 -4.15 -10.04 16.58
CA ASN A 98 -2.90 -9.67 17.25
C ASN A 98 -2.36 -8.37 16.62
N SER A 99 -3.19 -7.33 16.58
CA SER A 99 -2.82 -6.05 16.00
C SER A 99 -2.38 -5.07 17.10
N GLU A 100 -1.26 -4.42 16.91
CA GLU A 100 -0.75 -3.43 17.86
C GLU A 100 -0.69 -2.08 17.13
N LEU A 101 -1.46 -1.09 17.60
CA LEU A 101 -1.45 0.27 17.05
C LEU A 101 -0.75 1.23 17.99
N PHE A 102 -0.28 2.33 17.42
CA PHE A 102 0.54 3.32 18.10
C PHE A 102 0.18 4.74 17.61
N GLN A 103 1.01 5.72 17.94
CA GLN A 103 0.61 7.12 17.87
C GLN A 103 0.47 7.65 16.44
N GLY A 104 -0.78 7.87 16.00
CA GLY A 104 -1.18 8.71 14.86
C GLY A 104 -2.15 8.07 13.83
N THR A 105 -2.23 6.75 13.71
CA THR A 105 -2.86 5.93 12.63
C THR A 105 -3.08 6.57 11.23
N HIS A 106 -2.18 7.27 10.57
CA HIS A 106 -0.74 7.36 10.75
C HIS A 106 -0.18 6.08 11.33
N VAL A 107 -0.25 5.04 10.51
CA VAL A 107 0.51 3.81 10.73
C VAL A 107 1.90 4.11 10.21
N GLU A 108 2.47 5.12 10.82
CA GLU A 108 3.82 5.51 10.61
C GLU A 108 4.70 4.51 11.36
N HIS A 109 5.81 4.13 10.76
CA HIS A 109 6.83 3.29 11.39
C HIS A 109 6.30 1.97 12.01
N SER A 110 5.21 1.40 11.52
CA SER A 110 4.54 0.28 12.19
C SER A 110 4.87 -1.08 11.58
N LEU A 111 4.75 -2.16 12.36
CA LEU A 111 4.66 -3.52 11.85
C LEU A 111 3.25 -4.02 12.09
N VAL A 112 2.48 -4.08 11.03
CA VAL A 112 1.08 -4.48 11.13
C VAL A 112 0.99 -5.83 10.45
N LYS A 113 0.54 -6.80 11.24
CA LYS A 113 0.53 -8.21 10.90
C LYS A 113 -0.89 -8.68 10.78
N ASN A 114 -1.18 -9.46 9.74
CA ASN A 114 -2.54 -9.88 9.44
C ASN A 114 -3.48 -8.68 9.49
N CYS A 115 -2.95 -7.58 8.98
CA CYS A 115 -3.46 -6.26 9.16
C CYS A 115 -4.25 -5.88 7.94
N GLN A 116 -5.38 -5.28 8.20
CA GLN A 116 -6.23 -4.84 7.13
C GLN A 116 -6.31 -3.34 7.28
N PHE A 117 -5.69 -2.64 6.34
CA PHE A 117 -5.80 -1.19 6.27
C PHE A 117 -6.98 -0.86 5.38
N PHE A 118 -8.06 -0.46 6.04
CA PHE A 118 -9.32 -0.17 5.36
C PHE A 118 -9.47 1.30 4.94
N ASN A 119 -8.54 2.20 5.33
CA ASN A 119 -8.66 3.65 5.12
C ASN A 119 -7.38 4.30 4.59
N SER A 120 -7.42 5.65 4.45
CA SER A 120 -6.25 6.51 4.22
C SER A 120 -5.23 6.32 5.33
N ALA A 121 -4.45 5.27 5.20
CA ALA A 121 -3.29 5.03 6.00
C ALA A 121 -2.16 5.75 5.31
N PHE A 122 -1.73 6.85 5.92
CA PHE A 122 -0.36 7.27 5.72
C PHE A 122 0.49 6.27 6.47
N ILE A 123 1.06 5.36 5.68
CA ILE A 123 2.04 4.43 6.15
C ILE A 123 3.36 4.91 5.63
N TYR A 124 4.04 5.60 6.50
CA TYR A 124 5.34 6.14 6.20
C TYR A 124 6.37 5.33 6.98
N GLN A 125 7.45 4.88 6.34
CA GLN A 125 8.56 4.13 6.94
C GLN A 125 8.19 2.82 7.67
N SER A 126 7.17 2.08 7.22
CA SER A 126 6.68 0.85 7.90
C SER A 126 7.06 -0.46 7.17
N THR A 127 6.87 -1.60 7.84
CA THR A 127 6.96 -2.93 7.21
C THR A 127 5.67 -3.70 7.45
N ILE A 128 5.09 -4.32 6.42
CA ILE A 128 3.76 -4.91 6.54
C ILE A 128 3.80 -6.38 6.09
N SER A 129 3.13 -7.27 6.81
CA SER A 129 3.03 -8.70 6.47
C SER A 129 1.63 -9.24 6.72
N GLY A 130 1.05 -9.97 5.76
CA GLY A 130 -0.38 -10.30 5.84
C GLY A 130 -1.25 -9.05 5.72
N MET A 131 -0.88 -8.17 4.79
CA MET A 131 -1.63 -6.97 4.46
C MET A 131 -2.76 -7.32 3.51
N THR A 132 -3.94 -6.80 3.76
CA THR A 132 -4.93 -6.63 2.69
C THR A 132 -5.31 -5.16 2.63
N CYS A 133 -5.12 -4.58 1.45
CA CYS A 133 -5.48 -3.21 1.15
C CYS A 133 -6.72 -3.21 0.29
N TYR A 134 -7.62 -2.26 0.53
CA TYR A 134 -8.83 -2.10 -0.28
C TYR A 134 -9.00 -0.67 -0.81
N TYR A 135 -8.29 0.31 -0.21
CA TYR A 135 -8.46 1.75 -0.49
C TYR A 135 -7.11 2.50 -0.51
N ARG A 136 -7.15 3.85 -0.48
CA ARG A 136 -5.96 4.73 -0.59
C ARG A 136 -4.99 4.45 0.54
N VAL A 137 -3.85 3.81 0.24
CA VAL A 137 -2.76 3.63 1.21
C VAL A 137 -1.54 4.32 0.64
N SER A 138 -1.21 5.49 1.20
CA SER A 138 0.03 6.16 0.85
C SER A 138 1.16 5.48 1.59
N LEU A 139 1.93 4.70 0.83
CA LEU A 139 3.16 4.09 1.28
C LEU A 139 4.33 4.98 0.89
N LYS A 140 5.11 5.41 1.86
CA LYS A 140 6.35 6.13 1.58
C LYS A 140 7.47 5.54 2.42
N TYR A 141 8.55 5.07 1.79
CA TYR A 141 9.63 4.29 2.42
C TYR A 141 9.16 2.96 3.06
N VAL A 142 8.21 2.25 2.46
CA VAL A 142 7.61 1.03 3.04
C VAL A 142 8.16 -0.25 2.41
N LYS A 143 8.40 -1.27 3.23
CA LYS A 143 8.68 -2.65 2.77
C LYS A 143 7.49 -3.56 3.03
N VAL A 144 6.88 -4.13 2.00
CA VAL A 144 5.82 -5.13 2.15
C VAL A 144 6.44 -6.52 1.99
N LYS A 145 6.37 -7.34 3.05
CA LYS A 145 6.84 -8.74 3.04
C LYS A 145 5.91 -9.60 2.17
N PRO A 146 6.36 -10.80 1.72
CA PRO A 146 5.56 -11.72 0.93
C PRO A 146 4.09 -11.74 1.34
N LEU A 147 3.23 -11.26 0.43
CA LEU A 147 1.79 -11.34 0.56
C LEU A 147 1.28 -12.37 -0.42
N THR A 148 0.37 -13.23 0.02
CA THR A 148 -0.34 -14.12 -0.91
C THR A 148 -1.13 -13.33 -1.95
N SER A 149 -1.66 -12.17 -1.58
CA SER A 149 -2.32 -11.27 -2.52
C SER A 149 -2.19 -9.79 -2.13
N LEU A 150 -2.03 -8.94 -3.14
CA LEU A 150 -2.17 -7.50 -3.06
C LEU A 150 -3.32 -7.08 -3.96
N TYR A 151 -4.26 -6.33 -3.43
CA TYR A 151 -5.30 -5.66 -4.21
C TYR A 151 -5.21 -4.17 -3.94
N VAL A 152 -5.18 -3.34 -4.99
CA VAL A 152 -5.20 -1.90 -4.82
C VAL A 152 -6.14 -1.24 -5.82
N ASN A 153 -7.26 -0.75 -5.30
CA ASN A 153 -8.31 -0.09 -6.07
C ASN A 153 -8.52 1.34 -5.55
N ALA A 154 -7.47 2.16 -5.62
CA ALA A 154 -7.51 3.57 -5.21
C ALA A 154 -6.37 4.39 -5.83
N ASP A 155 -6.45 5.72 -5.72
CA ASP A 155 -5.31 6.57 -6.10
C ASP A 155 -4.16 6.41 -5.11
N ILE A 156 -3.00 6.03 -5.63
CA ILE A 156 -1.85 5.73 -4.81
C ILE A 156 -0.73 6.74 -5.10
N ASN A 157 -0.08 7.18 -4.02
CA ASN A 157 1.22 7.83 -4.09
C ASN A 157 2.23 6.98 -3.35
N TRP A 158 3.01 6.20 -4.10
CA TRP A 158 4.08 5.35 -3.59
C TRP A 158 5.43 5.98 -3.89
N HIS A 159 6.21 6.16 -2.83
CA HIS A 159 7.54 6.72 -2.93
C HIS A 159 8.52 5.84 -2.15
N ASP A 160 9.54 5.29 -2.80
CA ASP A 160 10.52 4.37 -2.20
C ASP A 160 9.87 3.12 -1.55
N VAL A 161 9.01 2.41 -2.30
CA VAL A 161 8.33 1.19 -1.83
C VAL A 161 9.04 -0.05 -2.37
N LYS A 162 9.23 -1.08 -1.52
CA LYS A 162 9.69 -2.40 -1.97
C LYS A 162 8.69 -3.47 -1.53
N MET A 163 8.25 -4.33 -2.43
CA MET A 163 7.33 -5.40 -2.07
C MET A 163 7.63 -6.72 -2.76
N GLU A 164 7.28 -7.80 -2.08
CA GLU A 164 7.24 -9.16 -2.59
C GLU A 164 5.82 -9.69 -2.39
N ILE A 165 5.20 -10.23 -3.43
CA ILE A 165 3.81 -10.73 -3.43
C ILE A 165 3.70 -11.97 -4.32
N ASP A 166 2.72 -12.83 -4.08
CA ASP A 166 2.41 -13.92 -5.00
C ASP A 166 1.54 -13.32 -6.12
N THR A 167 0.34 -12.84 -5.79
CA THR A 167 -0.56 -12.19 -6.74
C THR A 167 -0.76 -10.70 -6.43
N GLY A 168 -0.86 -9.86 -7.45
CA GLY A 168 -1.10 -8.42 -7.32
C GLY A 168 -2.10 -7.92 -8.34
N PHE A 169 -3.04 -7.06 -7.94
CA PHE A 169 -3.96 -6.41 -8.84
C PHE A 169 -4.12 -4.92 -8.50
N ILE A 170 -3.89 -4.02 -9.47
CA ILE A 170 -3.93 -2.56 -9.30
C ILE A 170 -4.87 -1.94 -10.36
N GLU A 171 -5.96 -1.28 -9.94
CA GLU A 171 -7.04 -0.84 -10.86
C GLU A 171 -7.16 0.68 -11.05
N LEU A 172 -6.58 1.51 -10.18
CA LEU A 172 -6.76 2.97 -10.20
C LEU A 172 -5.45 3.75 -10.23
N SER A 173 -5.56 5.03 -10.64
CA SER A 173 -4.43 5.84 -11.08
C SER A 173 -3.34 5.92 -10.02
N THR A 174 -2.10 5.69 -10.42
CA THR A 174 -1.01 5.56 -9.45
C THR A 174 0.21 6.35 -9.85
N LYS A 175 0.75 7.12 -8.90
CA LYS A 175 2.10 7.67 -8.98
C LYS A 175 3.04 6.77 -8.22
N MET A 176 4.02 6.22 -8.93
CA MET A 176 5.10 5.41 -8.34
C MET A 176 6.42 6.13 -8.57
N LYS A 177 7.15 6.37 -7.48
CA LYS A 177 8.52 6.88 -7.51
C LYS A 177 9.44 5.95 -6.73
N ASN A 178 10.52 5.46 -7.35
CA ASN A 178 11.49 4.56 -6.68
C ASN A 178 10.86 3.26 -6.14
N VAL A 179 9.93 2.64 -6.87
CA VAL A 179 9.19 1.45 -6.41
C VAL A 179 9.83 0.16 -6.95
N ALA A 180 9.97 -0.89 -6.12
CA ALA A 180 10.34 -2.22 -6.58
C ALA A 180 9.31 -3.27 -6.15
N ILE A 181 8.74 -4.01 -7.11
CA ILE A 181 7.76 -5.07 -6.86
C ILE A 181 8.32 -6.37 -7.42
N GLN A 182 8.41 -7.40 -6.58
CA GLN A 182 8.59 -8.78 -6.99
C GLN A 182 7.26 -9.50 -6.84
N ALA A 183 6.73 -10.08 -7.92
CA ALA A 183 5.46 -10.78 -7.93
C ALA A 183 5.58 -12.18 -8.56
N GLU A 184 4.68 -13.12 -8.25
CA GLU A 184 4.43 -14.23 -9.20
C GLU A 184 3.54 -13.71 -10.34
N GLU A 185 2.45 -13.03 -10.02
CA GLU A 185 1.48 -12.42 -10.94
C GLU A 185 1.19 -10.97 -10.55
N LEU A 186 1.19 -10.06 -11.52
CA LEU A 186 0.81 -8.66 -11.31
C LEU A 186 -0.05 -8.14 -12.48
N ASP A 187 -1.33 -7.90 -12.22
CA ASP A 187 -2.22 -7.22 -13.16
C ASP A 187 -2.38 -5.75 -12.76
N VAL A 188 -2.19 -4.85 -13.71
CA VAL A 188 -2.35 -3.41 -13.54
C VAL A 188 -3.30 -2.89 -14.63
N ASP A 189 -4.57 -2.76 -14.26
CA ASP A 189 -5.63 -2.23 -15.13
C ASP A 189 -5.80 -0.72 -14.93
N THR A 190 -4.71 0.02 -15.04
CA THR A 190 -4.75 1.46 -14.82
C THR A 190 -3.61 2.23 -15.44
N VAL A 191 -3.76 3.55 -15.43
CA VAL A 191 -2.72 4.47 -15.87
C VAL A 191 -1.72 4.69 -14.74
N LEU A 192 -0.50 4.26 -14.97
CA LEU A 192 0.62 4.47 -14.06
C LEU A 192 1.44 5.65 -14.56
N ASN A 193 1.84 6.50 -13.63
CA ASN A 193 2.93 7.44 -13.85
C ASN A 193 4.12 6.97 -13.00
N ILE A 194 5.09 6.36 -13.67
CA ILE A 194 6.21 5.68 -13.03
C ILE A 194 7.49 6.47 -13.27
N GLU A 195 8.10 6.91 -12.17
CA GLU A 195 9.47 7.42 -12.12
C GLU A 195 10.35 6.39 -11.39
N ASN A 196 11.33 5.78 -12.07
CA ASN A 196 12.32 4.90 -11.46
C ASN A 196 11.73 3.68 -10.72
N ALA A 197 11.18 2.68 -11.44
CA ALA A 197 10.68 1.44 -10.82
C ALA A 197 11.29 0.15 -11.35
N ARG A 198 11.36 -0.88 -10.51
CA ARG A 198 11.78 -2.25 -10.87
C ARG A 198 10.65 -3.24 -10.59
N LEU A 199 9.95 -3.68 -11.62
CA LEU A 199 8.88 -4.67 -11.50
C LEU A 199 9.39 -6.01 -12.05
N LYS A 200 9.48 -7.03 -11.23
CA LYS A 200 9.81 -8.39 -11.66
C LYS A 200 8.61 -9.27 -11.33
N ALA A 201 7.96 -9.84 -12.35
CA ALA A 201 6.98 -10.90 -12.11
C ALA A 201 7.48 -12.22 -12.67
N GLU A 202 7.13 -13.35 -12.08
CA GLU A 202 7.59 -14.66 -12.56
C GLU A 202 6.68 -15.19 -13.68
N THR A 203 5.37 -15.04 -13.53
CA THR A 203 4.33 -15.56 -14.42
C THR A 203 3.82 -14.49 -15.39
N PHE A 204 3.22 -13.41 -14.91
CA PHE A 204 2.85 -12.31 -15.81
C PHE A 204 2.84 -10.92 -15.18
N ILE A 205 3.08 -9.92 -16.04
CA ILE A 205 2.71 -8.53 -15.80
C ILE A 205 1.75 -8.12 -16.90
N LYS A 206 0.56 -7.64 -16.56
CA LYS A 206 -0.37 -7.06 -17.52
C LYS A 206 -0.55 -5.58 -17.21
N MET A 207 -0.24 -4.73 -18.17
CA MET A 207 -0.54 -3.30 -18.10
C MET A 207 -1.46 -3.00 -19.26
N SER A 208 -2.77 -3.04 -19.02
CA SER A 208 -3.76 -2.81 -20.07
C SER A 208 -4.86 -1.94 -19.54
N ARG A 209 -5.13 -0.81 -20.20
CA ARG A 209 -6.40 -0.11 -19.99
C ARG A 209 -7.00 0.25 -21.34
N HIS A 210 -7.92 -0.58 -21.81
CA HIS A 210 -8.59 -0.35 -23.08
C HIS A 210 -9.73 0.67 -22.88
N ARG A 211 -9.48 1.97 -23.12
CA ARG A 211 -10.56 2.96 -23.27
C ARG A 211 -10.34 3.81 -24.51
N LYS A 212 -11.43 4.00 -25.28
CA LYS A 212 -11.50 4.81 -26.49
C LYS A 212 -11.08 6.26 -26.20
N GLU A 213 -10.34 6.82 -27.16
CA GLU A 213 -10.06 8.24 -27.36
C GLU A 213 -9.18 8.93 -26.30
N ASN A 214 -7.88 8.96 -26.62
CA ASN A 214 -6.99 10.12 -26.52
C ASN A 214 -6.56 10.75 -25.18
N ASP A 215 -6.86 10.23 -23.99
CA ASP A 215 -6.46 11.01 -22.79
C ASP A 215 -5.80 10.28 -21.62
N TYR A 216 -5.55 8.97 -21.67
CA TYR A 216 -4.83 8.30 -20.58
C TYR A 216 -3.88 7.21 -21.09
N CYS A 217 -2.65 7.62 -21.38
CA CYS A 217 -1.55 6.73 -21.69
C CYS A 217 -0.79 6.39 -20.39
N THR A 218 -0.53 5.10 -20.13
CA THR A 218 0.39 4.73 -19.03
C THR A 218 1.78 5.27 -19.37
N GLU A 219 2.30 6.17 -18.54
CA GLU A 219 3.61 6.79 -18.75
C GLU A 219 4.66 6.08 -17.90
N ILE A 220 5.59 5.44 -18.60
CA ILE A 220 6.72 4.71 -18.01
C ILE A 220 7.98 5.47 -18.41
N LYS A 221 8.57 6.18 -17.44
CA LYS A 221 9.75 7.01 -17.69
C LYS A 221 10.93 6.58 -16.82
N GLY A 222 11.97 6.06 -17.45
CA GLY A 222 13.22 5.69 -16.78
C GLY A 222 14.28 6.79 -16.86
N GLU A 223 15.09 6.96 -15.83
CA GLU A 223 16.27 7.83 -15.86
C GLU A 223 17.55 7.00 -15.96
N GLU A 224 18.62 7.51 -16.60
CA GLU A 224 19.87 6.74 -16.79
C GLU A 224 20.48 6.26 -15.46
N ALA A 225 20.43 7.10 -14.43
CA ALA A 225 20.91 6.76 -13.09
C ALA A 225 20.04 5.71 -12.37
N SER A 226 18.82 5.46 -12.85
CA SER A 226 17.84 4.57 -12.21
C SER A 226 16.87 3.98 -13.25
N PRO A 227 17.37 3.06 -14.10
CA PRO A 227 16.58 2.55 -15.23
C PRO A 227 15.39 1.72 -14.75
N ILE A 228 14.30 1.78 -15.51
CA ILE A 228 13.16 0.90 -15.33
C ILE A 228 13.52 -0.49 -15.86
N GLN A 229 13.27 -1.52 -15.08
CA GLN A 229 13.57 -2.90 -15.48
C GLN A 229 12.36 -3.78 -15.22
N PHE A 230 11.66 -4.18 -16.29
CA PHE A 230 10.60 -5.17 -16.20
C PHE A 230 11.07 -6.50 -16.73
N LYS A 231 10.89 -7.55 -15.93
CA LYS A 231 11.22 -8.92 -16.31
C LYS A 231 10.09 -9.85 -15.92
N GLY A 232 9.58 -10.60 -16.89
CA GLY A 232 8.64 -11.70 -16.63
C GLY A 232 8.57 -12.72 -17.74
N SER A 233 7.96 -13.87 -17.47
CA SER A 233 7.77 -14.89 -18.51
C SER A 233 6.77 -14.42 -19.56
N HIS A 234 5.68 -13.76 -19.16
CA HIS A 234 4.72 -13.11 -20.06
C HIS A 234 4.47 -11.65 -19.62
N LEU A 235 4.84 -10.66 -20.42
CA LEU A 235 4.59 -9.24 -20.09
C LEU A 235 3.79 -8.57 -21.20
N THR A 236 2.57 -8.12 -20.88
CA THR A 236 1.70 -7.38 -21.79
C THR A 236 1.71 -5.92 -21.41
N VAL A 237 1.98 -5.05 -22.39
CA VAL A 237 1.93 -3.59 -22.24
C VAL A 237 1.05 -3.04 -23.35
N GLU A 238 -0.07 -2.43 -23.00
CA GLU A 238 -1.05 -1.94 -23.96
C GLU A 238 -1.36 -0.47 -23.69
N GLY A 239 -1.42 0.37 -24.73
CA GLY A 239 -1.82 1.78 -24.58
C GLY A 239 -0.84 2.62 -23.76
N SER A 240 0.47 2.39 -23.88
CA SER A 240 1.48 2.96 -22.98
C SER A 240 2.55 3.78 -23.72
N LYS A 241 3.13 4.76 -23.03
CA LYS A 241 4.27 5.58 -23.49
C LYS A 241 5.48 5.22 -22.65
N LEU A 242 6.49 4.68 -23.31
CA LEU A 242 7.74 4.24 -22.72
C LEU A 242 8.84 5.19 -23.19
N SER A 243 9.50 5.83 -22.23
CA SER A 243 10.48 6.90 -22.48
C SER A 243 11.64 6.85 -21.48
N GLY A 244 12.76 7.48 -21.84
CA GLY A 244 14.02 7.41 -21.09
C GLY A 244 14.63 6.00 -21.01
N SER A 245 15.32 5.69 -19.90
CA SER A 245 16.04 4.42 -19.72
C SER A 245 15.13 3.29 -19.23
N VAL A 246 14.37 2.69 -20.14
CA VAL A 246 13.48 1.55 -19.86
C VAL A 246 14.06 0.27 -20.45
N THR A 247 14.04 -0.83 -19.69
CA THR A 247 14.43 -2.16 -20.15
C THR A 247 13.34 -3.18 -19.87
N LEU A 248 12.73 -3.72 -20.93
CA LEU A 248 11.76 -4.82 -20.83
C LEU A 248 12.40 -6.12 -21.29
N LYS A 249 12.22 -7.20 -20.52
CA LYS A 249 12.74 -8.55 -20.84
C LYS A 249 11.72 -9.65 -20.61
N GLY A 250 11.46 -10.49 -21.60
CA GLY A 250 10.52 -11.60 -21.47
C GLY A 250 9.92 -12.05 -22.80
N ASP A 251 8.89 -12.89 -22.74
CA ASP A 251 7.95 -13.02 -23.85
C ASP A 251 6.92 -11.88 -23.71
N LEU A 252 7.00 -10.88 -24.58
CA LEU A 252 6.28 -9.62 -24.48
C LEU A 252 5.18 -9.50 -25.53
N SER A 253 4.08 -8.84 -25.18
CA SER A 253 3.07 -8.34 -26.11
C SER A 253 2.89 -6.85 -25.86
N ILE A 254 3.44 -6.02 -26.75
CA ILE A 254 3.33 -4.56 -26.67
C ILE A 254 2.38 -4.10 -27.77
N LEU A 255 1.30 -3.42 -27.39
CA LEU A 255 0.18 -3.06 -28.26
C LEU A 255 -0.13 -1.57 -28.13
N TYR A 256 -0.44 -0.88 -29.23
CA TYR A 256 -0.94 0.51 -29.22
C TYR A 256 -0.08 1.47 -28.38
N SER A 257 1.26 1.39 -28.50
CA SER A 257 2.19 2.03 -27.55
C SER A 257 3.31 2.82 -28.24
N THR A 258 3.86 3.82 -27.56
CA THR A 258 4.99 4.62 -28.06
C THR A 258 6.27 4.33 -27.27
N LEU A 259 7.39 4.23 -27.97
CA LEU A 259 8.74 3.94 -27.47
C LEU A 259 9.67 5.06 -27.94
N SER A 260 10.35 5.73 -27.01
CA SER A 260 11.17 6.92 -27.30
C SER A 260 12.40 7.02 -26.38
N ASP A 261 13.25 8.04 -26.57
CA ASP A 261 14.54 8.26 -25.93
C ASP A 261 15.49 7.05 -26.03
N MET A 262 15.99 6.55 -24.89
CA MET A 262 16.93 5.44 -24.75
C MET A 262 16.23 4.13 -24.36
N ALA A 263 14.94 3.99 -24.64
CA ALA A 263 14.17 2.80 -24.28
C ALA A 263 14.73 1.57 -25.01
N SER A 264 15.07 0.51 -24.28
CA SER A 264 15.69 -0.70 -24.81
C SER A 264 14.86 -1.94 -24.49
N ILE A 265 14.14 -2.47 -25.46
CA ILE A 265 13.38 -3.71 -25.32
C ILE A 265 14.24 -4.90 -25.78
N GLN A 266 14.34 -5.93 -24.93
CA GLN A 266 14.91 -7.22 -25.30
C GLN A 266 13.83 -8.30 -25.13
N MET A 267 13.19 -8.70 -26.22
CA MET A 267 11.97 -9.51 -26.14
C MET A 267 11.91 -10.69 -27.12
N ASN A 268 11.07 -11.65 -26.77
CA ASN A 268 10.38 -12.51 -27.73
C ASN A 268 8.91 -12.07 -27.78
N GLY A 269 8.16 -12.31 -28.85
CA GLY A 269 6.73 -11.99 -28.91
C GLY A 269 6.38 -10.84 -29.87
N THR A 270 5.43 -9.99 -29.52
CA THR A 270 4.70 -9.19 -30.53
C THR A 270 4.71 -7.70 -30.20
N LEU A 271 4.94 -6.87 -31.22
CA LEU A 271 4.78 -5.42 -31.23
C LEU A 271 3.70 -5.08 -32.30
N ILE A 272 2.56 -4.52 -31.90
CA ILE A 272 1.46 -4.17 -32.83
C ILE A 272 1.04 -2.71 -32.58
N ASP A 273 0.81 -1.94 -33.65
CA ASP A 273 0.30 -0.56 -33.53
C ASP A 273 1.19 0.32 -32.66
N CYS A 274 2.51 0.17 -32.81
CA CYS A 274 3.49 0.87 -31.96
C CYS A 274 4.33 1.88 -32.74
N GLU A 275 4.67 2.98 -32.08
CA GLU A 275 5.64 3.96 -32.58
C GLU A 275 6.98 3.76 -31.84
N VAL A 276 8.08 3.70 -32.59
CA VAL A 276 9.45 3.66 -32.04
C VAL A 276 10.24 4.82 -32.64
N SER A 277 10.76 5.69 -31.79
CA SER A 277 11.43 6.91 -32.20
C SER A 277 12.74 7.14 -31.44
N GLU A 278 13.50 8.12 -31.91
CA GLU A 278 14.76 8.58 -31.31
C GLU A 278 15.84 7.48 -31.25
N MET A 279 16.36 7.13 -30.07
CA MET A 279 17.41 6.13 -29.86
C MET A 279 16.84 4.81 -29.28
N ALA A 280 15.52 4.63 -29.36
CA ALA A 280 14.88 3.45 -28.83
C ALA A 280 15.32 2.20 -29.61
N LYS A 281 15.58 1.12 -28.88
CA LYS A 281 16.14 -0.13 -29.41
C LYS A 281 15.21 -1.30 -29.13
N VAL A 282 14.91 -2.08 -30.16
CA VAL A 282 14.18 -3.35 -30.01
C VAL A 282 15.06 -4.50 -30.50
N VAL A 283 15.28 -5.49 -29.63
CA VAL A 283 16.15 -6.64 -29.90
C VAL A 283 15.39 -7.94 -29.67
N GLY A 284 15.21 -8.72 -30.73
CA GLY A 284 14.71 -10.09 -30.67
C GLY A 284 15.75 -11.08 -30.14
N LYS A 285 15.33 -12.20 -29.54
CA LYS A 285 16.24 -13.36 -29.35
C LYS A 285 16.02 -14.40 -30.45
N SER A 286 17.11 -14.97 -30.94
CA SER A 286 17.24 -15.77 -32.17
C SER A 286 16.49 -17.10 -32.24
N GLU A 287 15.70 -17.46 -31.23
CA GLU A 287 15.09 -18.80 -31.12
C GLU A 287 13.55 -18.78 -30.97
N LYS A 288 12.90 -17.61 -30.91
CA LYS A 288 11.44 -17.49 -30.81
C LYS A 288 10.86 -16.52 -31.86
N THR A 289 9.60 -16.74 -32.22
CA THR A 289 8.87 -15.87 -33.16
C THR A 289 8.70 -14.47 -32.61
N PHE A 290 9.01 -13.49 -33.47
CA PHE A 290 8.85 -12.06 -33.19
C PHE A 290 8.02 -11.41 -34.29
N THR A 291 6.95 -10.72 -33.91
CA THR A 291 6.01 -10.10 -34.85
C THR A 291 6.04 -8.59 -34.70
N LEU A 292 6.26 -7.88 -35.80
CA LEU A 292 6.11 -6.43 -35.91
C LEU A 292 4.95 -6.14 -36.86
N ASP A 293 3.86 -5.57 -36.36
CA ASP A 293 2.72 -5.18 -37.17
C ASP A 293 2.36 -3.71 -36.97
N ASN A 294 1.93 -3.05 -38.05
CA ASN A 294 1.53 -1.64 -38.13
C ASN A 294 2.33 -0.68 -37.22
N ARG A 295 3.56 -0.33 -37.60
CA ARG A 295 4.49 0.43 -36.74
C ARG A 295 5.11 1.61 -37.46
N GLU A 296 5.33 2.69 -36.72
CA GLU A 296 6.08 3.86 -37.17
C GLU A 296 7.47 3.85 -36.56
N LEU A 297 8.51 3.90 -37.39
CA LEU A 297 9.91 3.93 -36.95
C LEU A 297 10.55 5.25 -37.39
N SER A 298 11.19 5.99 -36.48
CA SER A 298 11.87 7.25 -36.79
C SER A 298 13.23 7.42 -36.08
N GLY A 299 14.09 8.30 -36.61
CA GLY A 299 15.40 8.61 -36.02
C GLY A 299 16.46 7.51 -36.17
N ASP A 300 17.32 7.38 -35.17
CA ASP A 300 18.39 6.37 -35.03
C ASP A 300 17.86 5.06 -34.41
N SER A 301 16.56 4.77 -34.58
CA SER A 301 15.91 3.57 -34.05
C SER A 301 16.61 2.29 -34.55
N ILE A 302 17.24 1.54 -33.64
CA ILE A 302 17.94 0.30 -33.99
C ILE A 302 17.03 -0.90 -33.71
N THR A 303 16.55 -1.54 -34.76
CA THR A 303 15.92 -2.86 -34.65
C THR A 303 16.96 -3.91 -35.04
N GLN A 304 17.45 -4.69 -34.05
CA GLN A 304 18.35 -5.81 -34.32
C GLN A 304 17.56 -7.11 -34.21
N LEU A 305 17.20 -7.65 -35.37
CA LEU A 305 16.69 -9.01 -35.53
C LEU A 305 17.92 -9.92 -35.66
N ARG A 306 18.17 -10.77 -34.66
CA ARG A 306 19.12 -11.87 -34.74
C ARG A 306 18.38 -13.15 -34.46
#